data_AF-A0A2N1N3U6-F1
#
_entry.id   AF-A0A2N1N3U6-F1
#
_cell.length_a   1.000
_cell.length_b   1.000
_cell.length_c   1.000
_cell.angle_alpha   90.00
_cell.angle_beta   90.00
_cell.angle_gamma   90.00
#
_symmetry.space_group_name_H-M   'P 1'
#
loop_
_entity.id
_entity.type
_entity.pdbx_description
1 polymer ?
#
loop_
_entity_poly.entity_id
_entity_poly.type
_entity_poly.pdbx_seq_one_letter_code
_entity_poly.pdbx_strand_id
1 'polypeptide(L)'
;MLMWEISSGKPPFNNYEHDYYLAMSIINGIRPKIVSGTPLEYKNLMEQCWDADPLKRPDITTLQEEINEFYKKYLNMPNELEENKNLEINKTNSLEEAKETSSILFTSSKLHNFENLPEPRNATEEEQEAFHSKSYDDFYIPDSINDFAKSSSSKNNSMSKKISSIFKVNNADSQLYEKFEKLQVKNGE
;
A
#
# COMPACT_ATOMS: atom_id res chain seq x y z
N MET A 1 -3.77 -6.83 8.51
CA MET A 1 -2.84 -5.68 8.47
C MET A 1 -1.89 -5.65 9.66
N LEU A 2 -2.37 -5.71 10.91
CA LEU A 2 -1.48 -5.72 12.09
C LEU A 2 -0.41 -6.81 12.06
N MET A 3 -0.77 -8.03 11.64
CA MET A 3 0.21 -9.12 11.47
C MET A 3 1.35 -8.76 10.50
N TRP A 4 1.03 -8.04 9.42
CA TRP A 4 2.04 -7.60 8.45
C TRP A 4 2.94 -6.51 9.05
N GLU A 5 2.37 -5.58 9.82
CA GLU A 5 3.13 -4.54 10.51
C GLU A 5 4.10 -5.14 11.54
N ILE A 6 3.64 -6.14 12.31
CA ILE A 6 4.49 -6.89 13.24
C ILE A 6 5.63 -7.61 12.50
N SER A 7 5.31 -8.28 11.39
CA SER A 7 6.33 -9.02 10.61
C SER A 7 7.32 -8.12 9.88
N SER A 8 6.93 -6.90 9.50
CA SER A 8 7.76 -5.99 8.70
C SER A 8 8.45 -4.90 9.54
N GLY A 9 7.95 -4.63 10.74
CA GLY A 9 8.35 -3.49 11.56
C GLY A 9 8.02 -2.13 10.94
N LYS A 10 7.13 -2.08 9.93
CA LYS A 10 6.82 -0.87 9.15
C LYS A 10 5.32 -0.71 8.94
N PRO A 11 4.83 0.53 8.73
CA PRO A 11 3.46 0.75 8.28
C PRO A 11 3.20 0.10 6.90
N PRO A 12 2.01 -0.50 6.68
CA PRO A 12 1.64 -1.01 5.36
C PRO A 12 1.72 0.05 4.28
N PHE A 13 2.26 -0.32 3.12
CA PHE A 13 2.41 0.58 1.97
C PHE A 13 3.21 1.86 2.28
N ASN A 14 4.15 1.84 3.25
CA ASN A 14 4.98 3.00 3.60
C ASN A 14 5.77 3.61 2.41
N ASN A 15 5.99 2.85 1.35
CA ASN A 15 6.69 3.32 0.14
C ASN A 15 5.76 3.94 -0.91
N TYR A 16 4.47 4.10 -0.61
CA TYR A 16 3.46 4.62 -1.52
C TYR A 16 2.81 5.88 -0.96
N GLU A 17 2.47 6.81 -1.86
CA GLU A 17 1.59 7.92 -1.50
C GLU A 17 0.21 7.38 -1.12
N HIS A 18 -0.33 7.86 -0.01
CA HIS A 18 -1.64 7.45 0.50
C HIS A 18 -2.75 8.25 -0.19
N ASP A 19 -2.89 8.01 -1.50
CA ASP A 19 -3.81 8.72 -2.37
C ASP A 19 -4.99 7.83 -2.84
N TYR A 20 -5.82 8.40 -3.71
CA TYR A 20 -6.96 7.71 -4.30
C TYR A 20 -6.52 6.48 -5.11
N TYR A 21 -5.37 6.54 -5.80
CA TYR A 21 -4.91 5.44 -6.65
C TYR A 21 -4.45 4.25 -5.82
N LEU A 22 -3.76 4.48 -4.71
CA LEU A 22 -3.41 3.42 -3.75
C LEU A 22 -4.68 2.81 -3.15
N ALA A 23 -5.62 3.64 -2.70
CA ALA A 23 -6.89 3.15 -2.14
C ALA A 23 -7.66 2.29 -3.15
N MET A 24 -7.77 2.74 -4.41
CA MET A 24 -8.40 1.96 -5.49
C MET A 24 -7.64 0.66 -5.78
N SER A 25 -6.32 0.66 -5.69
CA SER A 25 -5.51 -0.55 -5.86
C SER A 25 -5.79 -1.58 -4.76
N ILE A 26 -5.91 -1.12 -3.50
CA ILE A 26 -6.26 -1.98 -2.35
C ILE A 26 -7.67 -2.56 -2.50
N ILE A 27 -8.64 -1.74 -2.93
CA ILE A 27 -10.02 -2.14 -3.24
C ILE A 27 -10.02 -3.25 -4.31
N ASN A 28 -9.15 -3.14 -5.32
CA ASN A 28 -8.99 -4.14 -6.39
C ASN A 28 -8.18 -5.38 -5.99
N GLY A 29 -7.86 -5.53 -4.70
CA GLY A 29 -7.26 -6.76 -4.18
C GLY A 29 -5.75 -6.70 -3.98
N ILE A 30 -5.09 -5.57 -4.24
CA ILE A 30 -3.66 -5.41 -3.95
C ILE A 30 -3.41 -5.47 -2.44
N ARG A 31 -2.35 -6.15 -2.03
CA ARG A 31 -1.95 -6.33 -0.63
C ARG A 31 -0.48 -5.96 -0.46
N PRO A 32 -0.02 -5.67 0.76
CA PRO A 32 1.41 -5.45 0.99
C PRO A 32 2.24 -6.68 0.62
N LYS A 33 3.41 -6.46 0.01
CA LYS A 33 4.36 -7.54 -0.29
C LYS A 33 4.79 -8.23 1.00
N ILE A 34 4.73 -9.57 1.01
CA ILE A 34 5.21 -10.36 2.15
C ILE A 34 6.72 -10.19 2.29
N VAL A 35 7.18 -9.97 3.53
CA VAL A 35 8.59 -9.76 3.82
C VAL A 35 9.33 -11.10 3.78
N SER A 36 10.53 -11.10 3.20
CA SER A 36 11.39 -12.28 3.21
C SER A 36 11.72 -12.70 4.65
N GLY A 37 11.59 -13.98 4.95
CA GLY A 37 11.84 -14.53 6.29
C GLY A 37 10.59 -14.63 7.16
N THR A 38 9.43 -14.12 6.73
CA THR A 38 8.15 -14.42 7.40
C THR A 38 7.90 -15.94 7.39
N PRO A 39 7.66 -16.57 8.54
CA PRO A 39 7.36 -18.01 8.60
C PRO A 39 6.14 -18.35 7.75
N LEU A 40 6.18 -19.48 7.03
CA LEU A 40 5.13 -19.87 6.07
C LEU A 40 3.74 -19.95 6.72
N GLU A 41 3.67 -20.51 7.92
CA GLU A 41 2.41 -20.65 8.65
C GLU A 41 1.82 -19.28 9.02
N TYR A 42 2.68 -18.34 9.44
CA TYR A 42 2.28 -16.96 9.74
C TYR A 42 1.84 -16.20 8.49
N LYS A 43 2.56 -16.40 7.36
CA LYS A 43 2.18 -15.86 6.05
C LYS A 43 0.77 -16.32 5.68
N ASN A 44 0.50 -17.63 5.74
CA ASN A 44 -0.80 -18.19 5.34
C ASN A 44 -1.94 -17.62 6.20
N LEU A 45 -1.76 -17.55 7.53
CA LEU A 45 -2.77 -16.98 8.43
C LEU A 45 -3.00 -15.50 8.13
N MET A 46 -1.92 -14.73 7.95
CA MET A 46 -2.00 -13.32 7.57
C MET A 46 -2.75 -13.14 6.24
N GLU A 47 -2.53 -14.03 5.27
CA GLU A 47 -3.22 -14.02 3.99
C GLU A 47 -4.72 -14.31 4.10
N GLN A 48 -5.10 -15.28 4.93
CA GLN A 48 -6.51 -15.57 5.22
C GLN A 48 -7.23 -14.38 5.88
N CYS A 49 -6.56 -13.66 6.79
CA CYS A 49 -7.18 -12.52 7.49
C CYS A 49 -7.63 -11.37 6.56
N TRP A 50 -7.05 -11.24 5.36
CA TRP A 50 -7.38 -10.17 4.41
C TRP A 50 -7.92 -10.68 3.08
N ASP A 51 -8.39 -11.93 3.04
CA ASP A 51 -9.06 -12.51 1.88
C ASP A 51 -10.31 -11.67 1.54
N ALA A 52 -10.56 -11.44 0.25
CA ALA A 52 -11.75 -10.76 -0.21
C ALA A 52 -13.04 -11.52 0.12
N ASP A 53 -12.99 -12.86 0.14
CA ASP A 53 -14.11 -13.71 0.55
C ASP A 53 -14.22 -13.75 2.09
N PRO A 54 -15.30 -13.21 2.68
CA PRO A 54 -15.47 -13.21 4.13
C PRO A 54 -15.50 -14.63 4.74
N LEU A 55 -15.93 -15.64 3.98
CA LEU A 55 -16.03 -17.02 4.46
C LEU A 55 -14.66 -17.69 4.62
N LYS A 56 -13.62 -17.16 3.95
CA LYS A 56 -12.24 -17.65 4.07
C LYS A 56 -11.46 -16.97 5.20
N ARG A 57 -12.02 -15.91 5.80
CA ARG A 57 -11.40 -15.24 6.93
C ARG A 57 -11.61 -16.07 8.19
N PRO A 58 -10.57 -16.27 9.02
CA PRO A 58 -10.75 -16.92 10.30
C PRO A 58 -11.63 -16.03 11.19
N ASP A 59 -12.49 -16.65 11.98
CA ASP A 59 -13.12 -15.95 13.09
C ASP A 59 -12.09 -15.65 14.19
N ILE A 60 -12.49 -14.82 15.15
CA ILE A 60 -11.59 -14.36 16.20
C ILE A 60 -11.08 -15.51 17.10
N THR A 61 -11.89 -16.55 17.29
CA THR A 61 -11.53 -17.72 18.11
C THR A 61 -10.45 -18.52 17.39
N THR A 62 -10.69 -18.87 16.12
CA THR A 62 -9.70 -19.57 15.29
C THR A 62 -8.39 -18.79 15.17
N LEU A 63 -8.47 -17.47 14.94
CA LEU A 63 -7.28 -16.62 14.86
C LEU A 63 -6.48 -16.62 16.17
N GLN A 64 -7.16 -16.56 17.32
CA GLN A 64 -6.51 -16.60 18.62
C GLN A 64 -5.85 -17.96 18.89
N GLU A 65 -6.48 -19.06 18.50
CA GLU A 65 -5.93 -20.41 18.62
C GLU A 65 -4.64 -20.55 17.80
N GLU A 66 -4.66 -20.15 16.52
CA GLU A 66 -3.48 -20.20 15.64
C GLU A 66 -2.31 -19.35 16.17
N ILE A 67 -2.59 -18.13 16.65
CA ILE A 67 -1.57 -17.26 17.27
C ILE A 67 -0.98 -17.92 18.53
N ASN A 68 -1.80 -18.55 19.35
CA ASN A 68 -1.34 -19.25 20.56
C ASN A 68 -0.46 -20.46 20.20
N GLU A 69 -0.79 -21.18 19.13
CA GLU A 69 0.04 -22.30 18.64
C GLU A 69 1.40 -21.80 18.15
N PHE A 70 1.46 -20.67 17.42
CA PHE A 70 2.75 -20.05 17.07
C PHE A 70 3.58 -19.69 18.30
N TYR A 71 2.95 -19.09 19.32
CA TYR A 71 3.62 -18.75 20.57
C TYR A 71 4.18 -20.00 21.28
N LYS A 72 3.40 -21.08 21.36
CA LYS A 72 3.88 -22.36 21.94
C LYS A 72 5.03 -22.97 21.13
N LYS A 73 4.93 -23.00 19.79
CA LYS A 73 6.01 -23.51 18.93
C LYS A 73 7.31 -22.74 19.17
N TYR A 74 7.22 -21.42 19.28
CA TYR A 74 8.36 -20.57 19.60
C TYR A 74 8.96 -20.88 20.98
N LEU A 75 8.13 -21.04 22.02
CA LEU A 75 8.61 -21.38 23.37
C LEU A 75 9.25 -22.77 23.47
N ASN A 76 8.79 -23.72 22.65
CA ASN A 76 9.25 -25.11 22.67
C ASN A 76 10.49 -25.36 21.79
N MET A 77 11.02 -24.34 21.10
CA MET A 77 12.29 -24.44 20.36
C MET A 77 13.45 -24.62 21.36
N PRO A 78 14.20 -25.74 21.31
CA PRO A 78 15.34 -25.95 22.18
C PRO A 78 16.49 -25.00 21.82
N ASN A 79 16.69 -23.98 22.66
CA ASN A 79 17.86 -23.09 22.75
C ASN A 79 18.30 -22.33 21.48
N GLU A 80 17.65 -21.18 21.25
CA GLU A 80 18.31 -19.90 20.86
C GLU A 80 18.03 -18.81 21.92
N LEU A 81 17.61 -19.20 23.14
CA LEU A 81 17.13 -18.28 24.17
C LEU A 81 18.23 -17.80 25.16
N GLU A 82 19.49 -18.20 24.98
CA GLU A 82 20.57 -17.68 25.85
C GLU A 82 21.01 -16.26 25.50
N GLU A 83 20.68 -15.73 24.33
CA GLU A 83 21.01 -14.33 23.98
C GLU A 83 19.88 -13.32 24.30
N ASN A 84 18.65 -13.79 24.52
CA ASN A 84 17.46 -12.92 24.64
C ASN A 84 16.96 -12.70 26.09
N LYS A 85 17.76 -13.06 27.11
CA LYS A 85 17.50 -12.64 28.50
C LYS A 85 17.81 -11.16 28.75
N ASN A 86 18.40 -10.47 27.77
CA ASN A 86 18.60 -9.02 27.76
C ASN A 86 17.44 -8.24 27.13
N LEU A 87 16.24 -8.82 27.01
CA LEU A 87 15.01 -8.03 27.03
C LEU A 87 14.78 -7.49 28.46
N GLU A 88 15.79 -6.75 28.95
CA GLU A 88 15.52 -5.67 29.86
C GLU A 88 14.46 -4.82 29.17
N ILE A 89 13.36 -4.67 29.88
CA ILE A 89 12.39 -3.64 29.62
C ILE A 89 13.18 -2.35 29.79
N ASN A 90 13.72 -1.83 28.69
CA ASN A 90 14.31 -0.50 28.58
C ASN A 90 13.17 0.52 28.70
N LYS A 91 12.52 0.52 29.87
CA LYS A 91 11.83 1.67 30.40
C LYS A 91 12.89 2.77 30.40
N THR A 92 12.59 3.88 29.72
CA THR A 92 13.43 5.10 29.64
C THR A 92 14.71 4.87 28.81
N ASN A 93 14.75 5.13 27.51
CA ASN A 93 15.06 6.47 26.98
C ASN A 93 14.71 6.68 25.48
N SER A 94 14.00 5.76 24.80
CA SER A 94 13.68 5.92 23.36
C SER A 94 12.52 6.90 23.07
N LEU A 95 12.00 7.60 24.09
CA LEU A 95 10.95 8.61 23.90
C LEU A 95 11.50 9.99 23.50
N GLU A 96 12.81 10.21 23.59
CA GLU A 96 13.41 11.51 23.27
C GLU A 96 13.93 11.61 21.83
N GLU A 97 14.45 10.52 21.25
CA GLU A 97 14.90 10.52 19.84
C GLU A 97 13.75 10.44 18.82
N ALA A 98 12.57 9.97 19.25
CA ALA A 98 11.37 9.99 18.40
C ALA A 98 10.77 11.40 18.22
N LYS A 99 11.23 12.41 18.96
CA LYS A 99 10.64 13.76 18.87
C LYS A 99 11.13 14.57 17.66
N GLU A 100 12.25 14.20 17.04
CA GLU A 100 12.83 14.98 15.94
C GLU A 100 12.64 14.37 14.54
N THR A 101 12.20 13.12 14.42
CA THR A 101 11.83 12.52 13.12
C THR A 101 10.43 11.90 13.09
N SER A 102 9.79 11.69 14.25
CA SER A 102 8.34 11.48 14.31
C SER A 102 7.67 12.86 14.32
N SER A 103 7.69 13.53 13.17
CA SER A 103 6.37 13.86 12.66
C SER A 103 5.68 12.51 12.49
N ILE A 104 4.97 12.03 13.52
CA ILE A 104 3.75 11.27 13.28
C ILE A 104 3.03 12.20 12.32
N LEU A 105 3.17 11.90 11.02
CA LEU A 105 2.45 12.60 10.00
C LEU A 105 1.02 12.23 10.36
N PHE A 106 0.37 13.12 11.10
CA PHE A 106 -1.07 13.26 11.08
C PHE A 106 -1.38 13.66 9.64
N THR A 107 -1.20 12.73 8.70
CA THR A 107 -1.83 12.80 7.40
C THR A 107 -3.30 12.81 7.74
N SER A 108 -3.88 14.01 7.74
CA SER A 108 -5.32 14.19 7.84
C SER A 108 -5.94 13.17 6.91
N SER A 109 -6.75 12.25 7.44
CA SER A 109 -7.36 11.19 6.65
C SER A 109 -8.12 11.86 5.51
N LYS A 110 -7.59 11.71 4.28
CA LYS A 110 -8.21 12.30 3.12
C LYS A 110 -9.44 11.47 2.81
N LEU A 111 -10.61 12.03 3.07
CA LEU A 111 -11.86 11.35 2.75
C LEU A 111 -11.99 11.30 1.22
N HIS A 112 -11.92 10.09 0.68
CA HIS A 112 -12.19 9.83 -0.72
C HIS A 112 -13.63 9.35 -0.86
N ASN A 113 -14.40 10.01 -1.74
CA ASN A 113 -15.71 9.54 -2.13
C ASN A 113 -15.51 8.50 -3.24
N PHE A 114 -15.84 7.24 -2.94
CA PHE A 114 -15.83 6.17 -3.92
C PHE A 114 -17.26 5.94 -4.41
N GLU A 115 -17.55 6.37 -5.63
CA GLU A 115 -18.80 6.03 -6.30
C GLU A 115 -18.61 4.71 -7.07
N ASN A 116 -19.58 3.79 -6.95
CA ASN A 116 -19.62 2.52 -7.69
C ASN A 116 -18.35 1.66 -7.52
N LEU A 117 -18.09 1.19 -6.29
CA LEU A 117 -16.99 0.28 -6.01
C LEU A 117 -17.16 -1.07 -6.74
N PRO A 118 -16.05 -1.66 -7.25
CA PRO A 118 -16.10 -3.03 -7.77
C PRO A 118 -16.38 -4.02 -6.63
N GLU A 119 -16.86 -5.21 -6.99
CA GLU A 119 -17.00 -6.29 -6.02
C GLU A 119 -15.63 -6.66 -5.42
N PRO A 120 -15.56 -6.95 -4.10
CA PRO A 120 -14.33 -7.36 -3.46
C PRO A 120 -13.72 -8.60 -4.14
N ARG A 121 -12.45 -8.51 -4.50
CA ARG A 121 -11.69 -9.65 -5.04
C ARG A 121 -10.25 -9.63 -4.53
N ASN A 122 -9.58 -10.78 -4.63
CA ASN A 122 -8.13 -10.87 -4.49
C ASN A 122 -7.49 -10.56 -5.85
N ALA A 123 -6.35 -9.86 -5.83
CA ALA A 123 -5.53 -9.69 -7.03
C ALA A 123 -4.80 -11.00 -7.37
N THR A 124 -4.57 -11.24 -8.67
CA THR A 124 -3.76 -12.40 -9.09
C THR A 124 -2.29 -12.20 -8.74
N GLU A 125 -1.49 -13.26 -8.76
CA GLU A 125 -0.05 -13.17 -8.51
C GLU A 125 0.61 -12.20 -9.49
N GLU A 126 0.24 -12.25 -10.77
CA GLU A 126 0.77 -11.34 -11.80
C GLU A 126 0.38 -9.87 -11.53
N GLU A 127 -0.82 -9.62 -11.03
CA GLU A 127 -1.27 -8.27 -10.68
C GLU A 127 -0.52 -7.71 -9.46
N GLN A 128 -0.29 -8.53 -8.43
CA GLN A 128 0.51 -8.17 -7.26
C GLN A 128 1.97 -7.88 -7.67
N GLU A 129 2.57 -8.76 -8.47
CA GLU A 129 3.92 -8.58 -8.99
C GLU A 129 4.04 -7.33 -9.85
N ALA A 130 3.11 -7.10 -10.77
CA ALA A 130 3.10 -5.90 -11.60
C ALA A 130 2.94 -4.61 -10.78
N PHE A 131 2.19 -4.64 -9.67
CA PHE A 131 2.06 -3.49 -8.78
C PHE A 131 3.35 -3.20 -8.00
N HIS A 132 4.02 -4.23 -7.48
CA HIS A 132 5.24 -4.09 -6.69
C HIS A 132 6.54 -3.97 -7.51
N SER A 133 6.51 -4.36 -8.79
CA SER A 133 7.63 -4.22 -9.72
C SER A 133 7.74 -2.80 -10.30
N LYS A 134 6.76 -1.94 -10.06
CA LYS A 134 6.85 -0.51 -10.41
C LYS A 134 7.97 0.12 -9.61
N SER A 135 9.14 0.23 -10.24
CA SER A 135 10.18 1.09 -9.73
C SER A 135 9.72 2.55 -9.83
N TYR A 136 9.99 3.34 -8.79
CA TYR A 136 9.97 4.80 -8.87
C TYR A 136 11.22 5.30 -9.62
N ASP A 137 11.58 4.67 -10.73
CA ASP A 137 12.69 5.09 -11.62
C ASP A 137 12.36 6.37 -12.39
N ASP A 138 11.19 6.98 -12.15
CA ASP A 138 10.82 8.28 -12.71
C ASP A 138 11.60 9.44 -12.07
N PHE A 139 12.50 9.18 -11.12
CA PHE A 139 13.63 10.06 -10.87
C PHE A 139 14.67 9.89 -11.99
N TYR A 140 14.32 10.34 -13.18
CA TYR A 140 15.30 10.66 -14.21
C TYR A 140 16.23 11.73 -13.62
N ILE A 141 17.38 11.32 -13.08
CA ILE A 141 18.46 12.23 -12.75
C ILE A 141 19.05 12.63 -14.10
N PRO A 142 18.82 13.86 -14.57
CA PRO A 142 19.32 14.27 -15.87
C PRO A 142 20.84 14.33 -15.78
N ASP A 143 21.54 13.60 -16.66
CA ASP A 143 23.00 13.66 -16.75
C ASP A 143 23.47 15.07 -17.18
N SER A 144 22.56 15.91 -17.69
CA SER A 144 22.85 17.29 -18.06
C SER A 144 21.65 18.24 -17.91
N ILE A 145 21.93 19.53 -17.66
CA ILE A 145 20.94 20.62 -17.62
C ILE A 145 20.09 20.71 -18.89
N ASN A 146 20.58 20.21 -20.03
CA ASN A 146 19.87 20.26 -21.31
C ASN A 146 18.74 19.24 -21.44
N ASP A 147 18.69 18.20 -20.59
CA ASP A 147 17.64 17.20 -20.65
C ASP A 147 16.33 17.65 -19.98
N PHE A 148 16.36 18.76 -19.23
CA PHE A 148 15.17 19.41 -18.66
C PHE A 148 14.21 19.94 -19.73
N ALA A 149 14.72 20.28 -20.93
CA ALA A 149 13.92 20.80 -22.02
C ALA A 149 13.19 19.71 -22.85
N LYS A 150 13.51 18.43 -22.64
CA LYS A 150 12.91 17.29 -23.38
C LYS A 150 11.79 16.56 -22.62
N SER A 151 11.64 16.76 -21.32
CA SER A 151 10.68 16.00 -20.49
C SER A 151 9.21 16.40 -20.69
N SER A 152 8.94 17.51 -21.40
CA SER A 152 7.58 17.98 -21.66
C SER A 152 6.83 17.18 -22.74
N SER A 153 7.41 16.13 -23.32
CA SER A 153 6.72 15.28 -24.29
C SER A 153 6.92 13.78 -24.07
N SER A 154 5.84 13.14 -23.60
CA SER A 154 5.43 11.75 -23.91
C SER A 154 6.12 10.59 -23.15
N LYS A 155 5.37 9.97 -22.22
CA LYS A 155 4.92 8.55 -22.31
C LYS A 155 3.94 8.09 -21.19
N ASN A 156 2.84 8.81 -20.98
CA ASN A 156 1.67 8.26 -20.27
C ASN A 156 0.85 7.37 -21.21
N ASN A 157 1.25 6.11 -21.47
CA ASN A 157 0.68 5.41 -22.64
C ASN A 157 0.31 3.93 -22.55
N SER A 158 0.10 3.36 -21.36
CA SER A 158 -0.56 2.04 -21.25
C SER A 158 -1.74 2.01 -20.28
N MET A 159 -1.55 2.43 -19.01
CA MET A 159 -2.62 2.41 -18.01
C MET A 159 -3.70 3.49 -18.29
N SER A 160 -3.31 4.73 -18.62
CA SER A 160 -4.29 5.79 -18.97
C SER A 160 -5.16 5.41 -20.17
N LYS A 161 -4.61 4.65 -21.14
CA LYS A 161 -5.37 4.15 -22.29
C LYS A 161 -6.37 3.08 -21.87
N LYS A 162 -5.95 2.11 -21.06
CA LYS A 162 -6.79 1.02 -20.56
C LYS A 162 -7.89 1.52 -19.62
N ILE A 163 -7.58 2.52 -18.80
CA ILE A 163 -8.55 3.22 -17.94
C ILE A 163 -9.53 4.05 -18.79
N SER A 164 -9.05 4.83 -19.77
CA SER A 164 -9.93 5.61 -20.66
C SER A 164 -10.90 4.74 -21.49
N SER A 165 -10.53 3.50 -21.82
CA SER A 165 -11.43 2.56 -22.49
C SER A 165 -12.51 1.98 -21.58
N ILE A 166 -12.24 1.87 -20.27
CA ILE A 166 -13.19 1.36 -19.28
C ILE A 166 -14.26 2.42 -18.96
N PHE A 167 -13.90 3.72 -18.97
CA PHE A 167 -14.79 4.83 -18.64
C PHE A 167 -15.59 5.41 -19.83
N LYS A 168 -15.51 4.82 -21.04
CA LYS A 168 -16.19 5.34 -22.25
C LYS A 168 -17.69 5.03 -22.35
N VAL A 169 -18.30 4.49 -21.31
CA VAL A 169 -19.76 4.34 -21.24
C VAL A 169 -20.27 5.24 -20.13
N ASN A 170 -20.63 6.48 -20.48
CA ASN A 170 -21.86 7.16 -20.06
C ASN A 170 -21.83 8.63 -20.53
N ASN A 171 -22.76 8.94 -21.41
CA ASN A 171 -22.77 10.10 -22.29
C ASN A 171 -23.47 11.30 -21.61
N ALA A 172 -22.85 11.88 -20.58
CA ALA A 172 -23.39 13.06 -19.87
C ALA A 172 -22.39 14.21 -19.62
N ASP A 173 -21.08 13.99 -19.75
CA ASP A 173 -20.06 14.95 -19.31
C ASP A 173 -19.54 15.93 -20.39
N SER A 174 -20.11 15.93 -21.61
CA SER A 174 -19.66 16.87 -22.66
C SER A 174 -19.86 18.34 -22.27
N GLN A 175 -20.80 18.63 -21.36
CA GLN A 175 -21.09 19.99 -20.89
C GLN A 175 -20.08 20.50 -19.86
N LEU A 176 -19.46 19.61 -19.07
CA LEU A 176 -18.42 20.01 -18.11
C LEU A 176 -17.11 20.33 -18.81
N TYR A 177 -16.75 19.54 -19.83
CA TYR A 177 -15.52 19.76 -20.60
C TYR A 177 -15.54 21.09 -21.36
N GLU A 178 -16.66 21.47 -21.99
CA GLU A 178 -16.81 22.79 -22.63
C GLU A 178 -16.75 23.96 -21.64
N LYS A 179 -17.13 23.73 -20.38
CA LYS A 179 -17.12 24.77 -19.34
C LYS A 179 -15.71 25.02 -18.80
N PHE A 180 -14.86 24.00 -18.78
CA PHE A 180 -13.45 24.12 -18.39
C PHE A 180 -12.60 24.84 -19.45
N GLU A 181 -12.81 24.58 -20.74
CA GLU A 181 -12.11 25.28 -21.83
C GLU A 181 -12.44 26.78 -21.88
N LYS A 182 -13.68 27.16 -21.59
CA LYS A 182 -14.11 28.57 -21.55
C LYS A 182 -13.51 29.37 -20.38
N LEU A 183 -12.92 28.71 -19.39
CA LEU A 183 -12.32 29.36 -18.22
C LEU A 183 -10.80 29.61 -18.35
N GLN A 184 -10.12 29.03 -19.35
CA GLN A 184 -8.67 29.16 -19.49
C GLN A 184 -8.20 30.29 -20.43
N VAL A 185 -9.09 31.13 -20.94
CA VAL A 185 -8.69 32.30 -21.73
C VAL A 185 -9.07 33.59 -21.00
N LYS A 186 -8.14 34.08 -20.17
CA LYS A 186 -7.72 35.48 -20.04
C LYS A 186 -6.73 35.62 -18.88
N ASN A 187 -5.44 35.47 -19.19
CA ASN A 187 -4.36 36.19 -18.53
C ASN A 187 -3.23 36.31 -19.56
N GLY A 188 -3.04 37.53 -20.08
CA GLY A 188 -1.98 37.86 -21.04
C GLY A 188 -2.43 38.88 -22.08
N GLU A 189 -2.59 40.13 -21.68
CA GLU A 189 -1.83 41.32 -22.13
C GLU A 189 -2.37 42.58 -21.41
#